data_AF-A0A969N8T2-F1
#
_entry.id   AF-A0A969N8T2-F1
#
_cell.length_a   1.000
_cell.length_b   1.000
_cell.length_c   1.000
_cell.angle_alpha   90.00
_cell.angle_beta   90.00
_cell.angle_gamma   90.00
#
_symmetry.space_group_name_H-M   'P 1'
#
loop_
_entity.id
_entity.type
_entity.pdbx_description
1 polymer ?
#
loop_
_entity_poly.entity_id
_entity_poly.type
_entity_poly.pdbx_seq_one_letter_code
_entity_poly.pdbx_strand_id
1 'polypeptide(L)'
;MDPAPVAAPPSPQTEPVAAADGTQFRVLVTSPASGDLDRVRQIAPEARETVFNGTNVLDAGLYSSRSAAQAVLDQLLDAGLAAIAEIVFR
;
A
#
# COMPACT_ATOMS: atom_id res chain seq x y z
N MET A 1 -41.33 -38.37 18.37
CA MET A 1 -40.94 -38.04 16.99
C MET A 1 -41.53 -36.68 16.71
N ASP A 2 -40.77 -35.59 16.66
CA ASP A 2 -39.37 -35.42 16.29
C ASP A 2 -38.82 -34.16 17.00
N PRO A 3 -37.59 -34.14 17.55
CA PRO A 3 -36.95 -32.88 17.92
C PRO A 3 -36.50 -32.16 16.65
N ALA A 4 -36.94 -30.91 16.46
CA ALA A 4 -36.49 -30.06 15.37
C ALA A 4 -34.94 -30.05 15.30
N PRO A 5 -34.33 -30.12 14.11
CA PRO A 5 -32.89 -30.19 13.99
C PRO A 5 -32.30 -28.91 14.58
N VAL A 6 -31.42 -29.11 15.56
CA VAL A 6 -30.55 -28.08 16.11
C VAL A 6 -29.84 -27.44 14.92
N ALA A 7 -30.17 -26.17 14.64
CA ALA A 7 -29.41 -25.36 13.72
C ALA A 7 -27.94 -25.43 14.16
N ALA A 8 -27.08 -25.98 13.32
CA ALA A 8 -25.66 -26.03 13.55
C ALA A 8 -25.16 -24.61 13.91
N PRO A 9 -24.21 -24.46 14.85
CA PRO A 9 -23.60 -23.16 15.08
C PRO A 9 -23.07 -22.65 13.73
N PRO A 10 -23.16 -21.34 13.45
CA PRO A 10 -22.48 -20.81 12.27
C PRO A 10 -21.02 -21.23 12.41
N SER A 11 -20.55 -22.04 11.46
CA SER A 11 -19.13 -22.27 11.27
C SER A 11 -18.49 -20.87 11.25
N PRO A 12 -17.39 -20.61 11.98
CA PRO A 12 -16.63 -19.41 11.74
C PRO A 12 -16.18 -19.50 10.29
N GLN A 13 -16.95 -18.88 9.41
CA GLN A 13 -16.50 -18.55 8.07
C GLN A 13 -15.18 -17.87 8.33
N THR A 14 -14.12 -18.44 7.79
CA THR A 14 -12.84 -17.78 7.67
C THR A 14 -13.06 -16.65 6.66
N GLU A 15 -13.83 -15.64 7.07
CA GLU A 15 -13.74 -14.32 6.49
C GLU A 15 -12.25 -13.99 6.60
N PRO A 16 -11.55 -13.73 5.48
CA PRO A 16 -10.20 -13.21 5.59
C PRO A 16 -10.36 -11.97 6.44
N VAL A 17 -9.80 -11.98 7.65
CA VAL A 17 -9.86 -10.88 8.62
C VAL A 17 -9.75 -9.61 7.82
N ALA A 18 -10.88 -8.94 7.61
CA ALA A 18 -10.92 -7.70 6.89
C ALA A 18 -10.00 -6.81 7.69
N ALA A 19 -8.83 -6.49 7.10
CA ALA A 19 -7.71 -5.85 7.76
C ALA A 19 -8.25 -4.77 8.69
N ALA A 20 -8.23 -5.07 9.98
CA ALA A 20 -8.78 -4.20 10.98
C ALA A 20 -7.99 -2.90 10.89
N ASP A 21 -8.75 -1.81 10.75
CA ASP A 21 -8.34 -0.43 10.99
C ASP A 21 -7.39 0.19 9.97
N GLY A 22 -7.98 0.97 9.06
CA GLY A 22 -7.49 2.33 8.81
C GLY A 22 -6.20 2.51 7.99
N THR A 23 -5.31 1.54 8.02
CA THR A 23 -3.88 1.78 7.84
C THR A 23 -3.56 1.72 6.37
N GLN A 24 -3.24 2.88 5.79
CA GLN A 24 -2.77 2.97 4.42
C GLN A 24 -1.25 3.11 4.43
N PHE A 25 -0.60 2.61 3.40
CA PHE A 25 0.84 2.68 3.25
C PHE A 25 1.12 3.54 2.02
N ARG A 26 1.81 4.65 2.21
CA ARG A 26 2.20 5.54 1.10
C ARG A 26 3.64 5.27 0.73
N VAL A 27 3.91 5.18 -0.56
CA VAL A 27 5.28 5.04 -1.06
C VAL A 27 5.73 6.37 -1.65
N LEU A 28 6.87 6.87 -1.17
CA LEU A 28 7.40 8.19 -1.51
C LEU A 28 8.86 8.05 -1.95
N VAL A 29 9.24 8.73 -3.02
CA VAL A 29 10.64 8.90 -3.44
C VAL A 29 11.15 10.21 -2.88
N THR A 30 12.10 10.15 -1.95
CA THR A 30 12.52 11.30 -1.14
C THR A 30 13.63 12.14 -1.76
N SER A 31 14.27 11.66 -2.82
CA SER A 31 15.32 12.40 -3.55
C SER A 31 15.19 12.15 -5.04
N PRO A 32 14.12 12.67 -5.67
CA PRO A 32 13.94 12.47 -7.10
C PRO A 32 14.92 13.32 -7.91
N ALA A 33 15.65 12.67 -8.81
CA ALA A 33 16.45 13.32 -9.83
C ALA A 33 15.60 13.67 -11.06
N SER A 34 16.13 14.55 -11.91
CA SER A 34 15.52 14.88 -13.20
C SER A 34 15.35 13.61 -14.05
N GLY A 35 14.10 13.20 -14.29
CA GLY A 35 13.76 12.00 -15.05
C GLY A 35 13.33 10.79 -14.23
N ASP A 36 13.43 10.85 -12.89
CA ASP A 36 12.97 9.74 -12.05
C ASP A 36 11.45 9.60 -12.04
N LEU A 37 10.69 10.69 -12.25
CA LEU A 37 9.23 10.62 -12.37
C LEU A 37 8.77 9.63 -13.45
N ASP A 38 9.42 9.60 -14.61
CA ASP A 38 9.07 8.65 -15.67
C ASP A 38 9.32 7.20 -15.22
N ARG A 39 10.42 6.95 -14.51
CA ARG A 39 10.76 5.62 -13.95
C ARG A 39 9.75 5.19 -12.89
N VAL A 40 9.41 6.09 -11.96
CA VAL A 40 8.39 5.81 -10.94
C VAL A 40 7.05 5.53 -11.62
N ARG A 41 6.68 6.28 -12.68
CA ARG A 41 5.44 6.05 -13.44
C ARG A 41 5.39 4.75 -14.22
N GLN A 42 6.53 4.14 -14.56
CA GLN A 42 6.57 2.80 -15.13
C GLN A 42 6.20 1.70 -14.11
N ILE A 43 6.47 1.94 -12.84
CA ILE A 43 6.18 1.01 -11.74
C ILE A 43 4.79 1.30 -11.14
N ALA A 44 4.54 2.56 -10.84
CA ALA A 44 3.32 3.10 -10.26
C ALA A 44 2.75 4.18 -11.18
N PRO A 45 1.80 3.87 -12.07
CA PRO A 45 1.32 4.82 -13.09
C PRO A 45 0.60 6.03 -12.49
N GLU A 46 0.09 5.91 -11.27
CA GLU A 46 -0.51 6.98 -10.49
C GLU A 46 0.51 7.91 -9.82
N ALA A 47 1.80 7.65 -10.04
CA ALA A 47 2.87 8.40 -9.46
C ALA A 47 2.89 9.85 -9.96
N ARG A 48 3.12 10.76 -9.02
CA ARG A 48 3.10 12.19 -9.26
C ARG A 48 4.16 12.90 -8.43
N GLU A 49 4.68 13.97 -8.98
CA GLU A 49 5.55 14.87 -8.25
C GLU A 49 4.72 15.68 -7.23
N THR A 50 5.20 15.77 -6.00
CA THR A 50 4.54 16.48 -4.91
C THR A 50 5.56 17.04 -3.94
N VAL A 51 5.14 17.97 -3.09
CA VAL A 51 6.01 18.54 -2.06
C VAL A 51 5.58 17.99 -0.71
N PHE A 52 6.47 17.26 -0.05
CA PHE A 52 6.25 16.70 1.28
C PHE A 52 7.25 17.29 2.27
N ASN A 53 6.76 17.89 3.36
CA ASN A 53 7.59 18.61 4.34
C ASN A 53 8.52 19.66 3.73
N GLY A 54 8.06 20.38 2.70
CA GLY A 54 8.87 21.40 2.00
C GLY A 54 9.96 20.84 1.08
N THR A 55 10.06 19.52 0.95
CA THR A 55 10.98 18.83 0.03
C THR A 55 10.21 18.28 -1.15
N ASN A 56 10.80 18.39 -2.34
CA ASN A 56 10.20 17.79 -3.53
C ASN A 56 10.37 16.26 -3.48
N VAL A 57 9.27 15.54 -3.63
CA VAL A 57 9.20 14.08 -3.57
C VAL A 57 8.33 13.55 -4.69
N LEU A 58 8.46 12.27 -5.03
CA LEU A 58 7.52 11.61 -5.93
C LEU A 58 6.62 10.69 -5.11
N ASP A 59 5.33 10.98 -5.11
CA ASP A 59 4.33 10.10 -4.53
C ASP A 59 4.03 8.99 -5.51
N ALA A 60 4.41 7.76 -5.16
CA ALA A 60 4.16 6.55 -5.93
C ALA A 60 2.82 5.89 -5.60
N GLY A 61 1.99 6.50 -4.75
CA GLY A 61 0.63 6.06 -4.46
C GLY A 61 0.42 5.55 -3.04
N LEU A 62 -0.86 5.27 -2.76
CA LEU A 62 -1.35 4.75 -1.47
C LEU A 62 -1.83 3.32 -1.65
N TYR A 63 -1.35 2.45 -0.76
CA TYR A 63 -1.62 1.03 -0.78
C TYR A 63 -2.34 0.62 0.49
N SER A 64 -3.37 -0.22 0.35
CA SER A 64 -4.14 -0.73 1.49
C SER A 64 -3.45 -1.89 2.23
N SER A 65 -2.26 -2.28 1.80
CA SER A 65 -1.54 -3.42 2.36
C SER A 65 -0.05 -3.15 2.41
N ARG A 66 0.58 -3.48 3.55
CA ARG A 66 2.02 -3.32 3.75
C ARG A 66 2.82 -4.07 2.69
N SER A 67 2.45 -5.31 2.39
CA SER A 67 3.17 -6.15 1.42
C SER A 67 3.13 -5.55 0.02
N ALA A 68 2.01 -4.93 -0.38
CA ALA A 68 1.88 -4.26 -1.67
C ALA A 68 2.77 -3.01 -1.74
N ALA A 69 2.73 -2.16 -0.71
CA ALA A 69 3.63 -1.01 -0.61
C ALA A 69 5.11 -1.43 -0.60
N GLN A 70 5.44 -2.50 0.12
CA GLN A 70 6.79 -3.02 0.19
C GLN A 70 7.28 -3.57 -1.15
N ALA A 71 6.43 -4.27 -1.91
CA ALA A 71 6.78 -4.76 -3.25
C ALA A 71 7.10 -3.60 -4.20
N VAL A 72 6.32 -2.51 -4.15
CA VAL A 72 6.58 -1.30 -4.93
C VAL A 72 7.85 -0.59 -4.45
N LEU A 73 8.03 -0.46 -3.15
CA LEU A 73 9.26 0.09 -2.56
C LEU A 73 10.50 -0.68 -3.06
N ASP A 74 10.46 -2.01 -3.02
CA ASP A 74 11.57 -2.86 -3.47
C ASP A 74 11.88 -2.65 -4.96
N GLN A 75 10.85 -2.57 -5.81
CA GLN A 75 11.02 -2.26 -7.24
C GLN A 75 11.62 -0.88 -7.49
N LEU A 76 11.23 0.13 -6.69
CA LEU A 76 11.82 1.47 -6.79
C LEU A 76 13.29 1.46 -6.37
N LEU A 77 13.61 0.76 -5.28
CA LEU A 77 14.99 0.62 -4.80
C LEU A 77 15.87 -0.15 -5.81
N ASP A 78 15.34 -1.21 -6.42
CA ASP A 78 16.02 -1.98 -7.48
C ASP A 78 16.27 -1.14 -8.73
N ALA A 79 15.33 -0.25 -9.06
CA ALA A 79 15.50 0.77 -10.12
C ALA A 79 16.52 1.88 -9.74
N GLY A 80 17.12 1.82 -8.55
CA GLY A 80 18.09 2.78 -8.04
C GLY A 80 17.48 4.07 -7.48
N LEU A 81 16.18 4.07 -7.19
CA LEU A 81 15.45 5.23 -6.68
C LEU A 81 15.41 5.21 -5.16
N ALA A 82 15.76 6.34 -4.54
CA ALA A 82 15.67 6.49 -3.08
C ALA A 82 14.19 6.63 -2.64
N ALA A 83 13.58 5.51 -2.26
CA ALA A 83 12.18 5.45 -1.85
C ALA A 83 12.00 4.99 -0.40
N ILE A 84 10.86 5.36 0.19
CA ILE A 84 10.42 4.93 1.52
C ILE A 84 8.94 4.55 1.48
N ALA A 85 8.53 3.60 2.32
CA ALA A 85 7.12 3.32 2.60
C ALA A 85 6.77 3.86 3.98
N GLU A 86 5.84 4.81 4.04
CA GLU A 86 5.33 5.41 5.27
C GLU A 86 3.93 4.87 5.59
N ILE A 87 3.63 4.72 6.89
CA ILE A 87 2.30 4.38 7.36
C ILE A 87 1.48 5.66 7.51
N VAL A 88 0.36 5.72 6.80
CA VAL A 88 -0.63 6.79 6.87
C VAL A 88 -1.80 6.30 7.71
N PHE A 89 -1.92 6.89 8.90
CA PHE A 89 -3.10 6.76 9.74
C PHE A 89 -4.13 7.80 9.28
N ARG A 90 -5.36 7.34 9.03
CA ARG A 90 -6.50 8.20 8.69
C ARG A 90 -7.37 8.46 9.91
#